data_AF-A0A1F4FHR2-F1
#
_entry.id   AF-A0A1F4FHR2-F1
#
_cell.length_a   1.000
_cell.length_b   1.000
_cell.length_c   1.000
_cell.angle_alpha   90.00
_cell.angle_beta   90.00
_cell.angle_gamma   90.00
#
_symmetry.space_group_name_H-M   'P 1'
#
loop_
_entity.id
_entity.type
_entity.pdbx_description
1 polymer ?
#
loop_
_entity_poly.entity_id
_entity_poly.type
_entity_poly.pdbx_seq_one_letter_code
_entity_poly.pdbx_strand_id
1 'polypeptide(L)' 'MLASIMQTQAIPQRLPDRALALERAAAMLGGRAELAERLNVSQRQLDYWIREIGTPPDTVFFDVLDIIIENAGAWRA' A
#
# COMPACT_ATOMS: atom_id res chain seq x y z
N MET A 1 -41.17 26.58 -0.45
CA MET A 1 -40.37 25.54 -1.12
C MET A 1 -38.94 26.06 -1.24
N LEU A 2 -38.05 25.66 -0.34
CA LEU A 2 -36.64 26.06 -0.38
C LEU A 2 -35.81 24.88 -0.88
N ALA A 3 -35.00 25.13 -1.90
CA ALA A 3 -34.25 24.15 -2.66
C ALA A 3 -33.23 23.41 -1.79
N SER A 4 -33.31 22.08 -1.78
CA SER A 4 -32.29 21.20 -1.21
C SER A 4 -31.00 21.32 -2.02
N ILE A 5 -29.97 21.83 -1.36
CA ILE A 5 -28.60 21.88 -1.86
C ILE A 5 -28.10 20.44 -1.97
N MET A 6 -27.90 19.96 -3.20
CA MET A 6 -27.21 18.68 -3.44
C MET A 6 -25.77 18.81 -2.92
N GLN A 7 -25.50 18.24 -1.75
CA GLN A 7 -24.13 17.96 -1.37
C GLN A 7 -23.64 16.82 -2.27
N THR A 8 -22.89 17.14 -3.32
CA THR A 8 -22.06 16.16 -4.01
C THR A 8 -21.08 15.62 -2.98
N GLN A 9 -21.43 14.49 -2.36
CA GLN A 9 -20.50 13.70 -1.57
C GLN A 9 -19.40 13.27 -2.54
N ALA A 10 -18.28 13.98 -2.57
CA ALA A 10 -17.07 13.47 -3.17
C ALA A 10 -16.76 12.19 -2.40
N ILE A 11 -17.00 11.02 -3.02
CA ILE A 11 -16.55 9.75 -2.48
C ILE A 11 -15.05 9.96 -2.26
N PRO A 12 -14.54 9.95 -1.02
CA PRO A 12 -13.11 10.02 -0.82
C PRO A 12 -12.55 8.85 -1.62
N GLN A 13 -11.78 9.15 -2.67
CA GLN A 13 -11.07 8.14 -3.44
C GLN A 13 -10.21 7.43 -2.40
N ARG A 14 -10.65 6.26 -1.93
CA ARG A 14 -9.96 5.47 -0.92
C ARG A 14 -8.62 5.12 -1.55
N LEU A 15 -7.61 5.94 -1.29
CA LEU A 15 -6.24 5.61 -1.63
C LEU A 15 -5.99 4.20 -1.09
N PRO A 16 -5.32 3.32 -1.85
CA PRO A 16 -5.11 1.95 -1.39
C PRO A 16 -4.51 2.03 0.00
N ASP A 17 -5.10 1.27 0.92
CA ASP A 17 -4.61 1.18 2.28
C ASP A 17 -3.14 0.76 2.22
N ARG A 18 -2.25 1.70 2.54
CA ARG A 18 -0.80 1.54 2.35
C ARG A 18 -0.27 0.42 3.23
N ALA A 19 -0.81 0.29 4.44
CA ALA A 19 -0.47 -0.81 5.34
C ALA A 19 -0.90 -2.15 4.73
N LEU A 20 -2.11 -2.23 4.18
CA LEU A 20 -2.57 -3.43 3.48
C LEU A 20 -1.72 -3.78 2.25
N ALA A 21 -1.29 -2.77 1.48
CA ALA A 21 -0.42 -2.98 0.34
C ALA A 21 0.95 -3.56 0.77
N LEU A 22 1.55 -2.99 1.82
CA LEU A 22 2.80 -3.50 2.40
C LEU A 22 2.66 -4.94 2.88
N GLU A 23 1.59 -5.28 3.60
CA GLU A 23 1.34 -6.65 4.09
C GLU A 23 1.17 -7.63 2.92
N ARG A 24 0.48 -7.23 1.84
CA ARG A 24 0.31 -8.07 0.65
C ARG A 24 1.63 -8.31 -0.06
N ALA A 25 2.43 -7.27 -0.28
CA ALA A 25 3.74 -7.42 -0.91
C ALA A 25 4.67 -8.30 -0.06
N ALA A 26 4.64 -8.15 1.27
CA ALA A 26 5.41 -9.01 2.17
C ALA A 26 4.99 -10.47 2.04
N ALA A 27 3.70 -10.76 2.02
CA ALA A 27 3.19 -12.12 1.83
C ALA A 27 3.61 -12.72 0.47
N MET A 28 3.72 -11.91 -0.59
CA MET A 28 4.16 -12.37 -1.91
C MET A 28 5.66 -12.65 -1.98
N LEU A 29 6.50 -11.91 -1.24
CA LEU A 29 7.96 -12.05 -1.27
C LEU A 29 8.52 -13.08 -0.26
N GLY A 30 7.69 -13.62 0.62
CA GLY A 30 8.11 -14.59 1.64
C GLY A 30 8.14 -14.05 3.07
N GLY A 31 7.88 -12.75 3.25
CA GLY A 31 7.81 -12.13 4.56
C GLY A 31 8.16 -10.64 4.57
N ARG A 32 8.11 -10.05 5.77
CA ARG A 32 8.46 -8.64 5.98
C ARG A 32 9.97 -8.38 5.89
N ALA A 33 10.80 -9.36 6.19
CA ALA A 33 12.25 -9.20 6.12
C ALA A 33 12.70 -9.07 4.65
N GLU A 34 12.17 -9.93 3.79
CA GLU A 34 12.40 -9.96 2.35
C GLU A 34 11.88 -8.70 1.67
N LEU A 35 10.68 -8.23 2.07
CA LEU A 35 10.17 -6.94 1.59
C LEU A 35 11.05 -5.77 2.04
N ALA A 36 11.51 -5.75 3.29
CA ALA A 36 12.37 -4.68 3.79
C ALA A 36 13.71 -4.62 3.03
N GLU A 37 14.32 -5.78 2.77
CA GLU A 37 15.51 -5.90 1.93
C GLU A 37 15.24 -5.40 0.50
N ARG A 38 14.14 -5.85 -0.12
CA ARG A 38 13.75 -5.46 -1.49
C ARG A 38 13.49 -3.96 -1.64
N LEU A 39 12.97 -3.32 -0.61
CA LEU A 39 12.71 -1.88 -0.55
C LEU A 39 13.91 -1.07 -0.03
N ASN A 40 15.00 -1.73 0.34
CA ASN A 40 16.19 -1.11 0.95
C ASN A 40 15.83 -0.22 2.17
N VAL A 41 14.95 -0.72 3.04
CA VAL A 41 14.56 -0.08 4.30
C VAL A 41 14.81 -1.02 5.46
N SER A 42 14.89 -0.49 6.69
CA SER A 42 14.95 -1.37 7.86
C SER A 42 13.62 -2.08 8.09
N GLN A 43 13.65 -3.34 8.53
CA GLN A 43 12.44 -4.08 8.90
C GLN A 43 11.62 -3.35 9.99
N ARG A 44 12.29 -2.68 10.93
CA ARG A 44 11.63 -1.86 11.95
C ARG A 44 10.82 -0.73 11.31
N GLN A 45 11.39 -0.01 10.33
CA GLN A 45 10.70 1.08 9.65
C GLN A 45 9.50 0.57 8.83
N LEU A 46 9.65 -0.58 8.19
CA LEU A 46 8.55 -1.27 7.52
C LEU A 46 7.43 -1.63 8.52
N ASP A 47 7.77 -2.19 9.68
CA ASP A 47 6.80 -2.51 10.74
C ASP A 47 6.07 -1.27 11.27
N TYR A 48 6.76 -0.11 11.35
CA TYR A 48 6.13 1.16 11.72
C TYR A 48 5.00 1.52 10.74
N TRP A 49 5.27 1.47 9.43
CA TRP A 49 4.28 1.78 8.40
C TRP A 49 3.14 0.77 8.35
N ILE A 50 3.43 -0.52 8.52
CA ILE A 50 2.41 -1.59 8.57
C ILE A 50 1.47 -1.41 9.77
N ARG A 51 1.98 -0.93 10.91
CA ARG A 51 1.17 -0.62 12.10
C ARG A 51 0.46 0.73 12.00
N GLU A 52 0.50 1.38 10.83
CA GLU A 52 -0.04 2.73 10.58
C GLU A 52 0.59 3.80 11.48
N ILE A 53 1.78 3.54 12.02
CA ILE A 53 2.55 4.48 12.81
C ILE A 53 3.46 5.26 11.83
N GLY A 54 2.85 6.26 11.19
CA GLY A 54 3.45 7.06 10.14
C GLY A 54 3.08 6.61 8.74
N THR A 55 3.51 7.37 7.73
CA THR A 55 3.17 7.12 6.33
C THR A 55 4.44 6.78 5.54
N PRO A 56 4.46 5.68 4.77
CA PRO A 56 5.58 5.42 3.88
C PRO A 56 5.65 6.51 2.79
N PRO A 57 6.85 6.94 2.38
CA PRO A 57 7.02 7.82 1.23
C PRO A 57 6.29 7.27 -0.01
N ASP A 58 5.84 8.16 -0.89
CA ASP A 58 5.16 7.75 -2.11
C ASP A 58 6.02 6.84 -3.00
N THR A 59 7.32 7.07 -3.06
CA THR A 59 8.27 6.21 -3.78
C THR A 59 8.22 4.77 -3.27
N VAL A 60 8.30 4.57 -1.95
CA VAL A 60 8.19 3.25 -1.32
C VAL A 60 6.84 2.61 -1.63
N PHE A 61 5.76 3.40 -1.59
CA PHE A 61 4.44 2.88 -1.88
C PHE A 61 4.28 2.47 -3.36
N PHE A 62 4.84 3.22 -4.31
CA PHE A 62 4.83 2.83 -5.71
C PHE A 62 5.68 1.58 -5.97
N ASP A 63 6.86 1.45 -5.35
CA ASP A 63 7.67 0.24 -5.45
C ASP A 63 6.92 -1.00 -4.94
N VAL A 64 6.12 -0.85 -3.88
CA VAL A 64 5.25 -1.91 -3.35
C VAL A 64 4.16 -2.30 -4.35
N LEU A 65 3.55 -1.34 -5.04
CA LEU A 65 2.56 -1.63 -6.07
C LEU A 65 3.19 -2.37 -7.26
N ASP A 66 4.39 -1.98 -7.67
CA ASP A 66 5.13 -2.65 -8.74
C ASP A 66 5.42 -4.11 -8.38
N ILE A 67 5.89 -4.38 -7.15
CA ILE A 67 6.09 -5.75 -6.64
C ILE A 67 4.80 -6.59 -6.72
N ILE A 68 3.66 -6.01 -6.34
CA ILE A 68 2.36 -6.70 -6.38
C ILE A 68 1.96 -7.01 -7.84
N ILE A 69 2.14 -6.04 -8.75
CA ILE A 69 1.81 -6.20 -10.17
C ILE A 69 2.69 -7.28 -10.81
N GLU A 70 4.00 -7.26 -10.55
CA GLU A 70 4.97 -8.24 -11.04
C GLU A 70 4.60 -9.67 -10.60
N ASN A 71 4.30 -9.86 -9.31
CA ASN A 71 3.94 -11.17 -8.77
C ASN A 71 2.54 -11.65 -9.19
N ALA A 72 1.60 -10.74 -9.42
CA ALA A 72 0.30 -11.09 -9.97
C ALA A 72 0.37 -11.52 -11.44
N GLY A 73 1.29 -10.93 -12.22
CA GLY A 73 1.57 -11.32 -13.61
C GLY A 73 2.25 -12.68 -13.73
N ALA A 74 3.11 -13.03 -12.77
CA ALA A 74 3.83 -14.31 -12.75
C ALA A 74 2.92 -15.54 -12.62
N TRP A 75 1.69 -15.40 -12.13
CA TRP A 75 0.71 -16.51 -12.03
C TRP A 75 0.13 -16.95 -13.39
N ARG A 76 0.40 -16.22 -14.48
CA ARG A 76 -0.15 -16.51 -15.83
C ARG A 76 0.86 -17.09 -16.83
N ALA A 77 2.08 -17.42 -16.42
CA ALA A 77 3.11 -18.02 -17.27
C ALA A 77 3.25 -19.54 -17.04
#